data_AF-A0A5J6MKY7-F1
#
_entry.id   AF-A0A5J6MKY7-F1
#
_cell.length_a   1.000
_cell.length_b   1.000
_cell.length_c   1.000
_cell.angle_alpha   90.00
_cell.angle_beta   90.00
_cell.angle_gamma   90.00
#
_symmetry.space_group_name_H-M   'P 1'
#
loop_
_entity.id
_entity.type
_entity.pdbx_description
1 polymer ?
#
loop_
_entity_poly.entity_id
_entity_poly.type
_entity_poly.pdbx_seq_one_letter_code
_entity_poly.pdbx_strand_id
1 'polypeptide(L)'
;MYSLSPEDAKILPEFLRQERKDFSLELRRALNRLRLVPLADREVIVAIDSKHWRLARLGRNRGDPVRFIDERVFTDHKRAEWEVLKMRWQRLTGTPLPNSAEAE
;
A
#
# COMPACT_ATOMS: atom_id res chain seq x y z
N MET A 1 -12.38 -9.91 15.13
CA MET A 1 -11.28 -9.43 14.28
C MET A 1 -11.84 -9.16 12.89
N TYR A 2 -11.44 -8.06 12.23
CA TYR A 2 -11.85 -7.79 10.85
C TYR A 2 -11.05 -8.68 9.89
N SER A 3 -11.73 -9.49 9.10
CA SER A 3 -11.12 -10.35 8.08
C SER A 3 -11.28 -9.69 6.72
N LEU A 4 -10.19 -9.61 5.96
CA LEU A 4 -10.25 -9.08 4.59
C LEU A 4 -11.06 -10.05 3.73
N SER A 5 -12.15 -9.56 3.13
CA SER A 5 -12.95 -10.30 2.15
C SER A 5 -12.69 -9.74 0.75
N PRO A 6 -12.94 -10.49 -0.34
CA PRO A 6 -12.83 -9.94 -1.70
C PRO A 6 -13.70 -8.71 -1.95
N GLU A 7 -14.76 -8.49 -1.16
CA GLU A 7 -15.62 -7.30 -1.28
C GLU A 7 -14.91 -6.03 -0.81
N ASP A 8 -13.97 -6.14 0.14
CA ASP A 8 -13.13 -5.01 0.56
C ASP A 8 -12.33 -4.44 -0.61
N ALA A 9 -12.00 -5.26 -1.62
CA ALA A 9 -11.32 -4.80 -2.83
C ALA A 9 -12.11 -3.72 -3.58
N LYS A 10 -13.44 -3.74 -3.48
CA LYS A 10 -14.33 -2.74 -4.08
C LYS A 10 -14.35 -1.42 -3.30
N ILE A 11 -14.06 -1.49 -2.00
CA ILE A 11 -14.01 -0.33 -1.10
C ILE A 11 -12.66 0.39 -1.21
N LEU A 12 -11.57 -0.35 -1.40
CA LEU A 12 -10.22 0.22 -1.45
C LEU A 12 -10.05 1.39 -2.43
N PRO A 13 -10.64 1.42 -3.65
CA PRO A 13 -10.58 2.57 -4.55
C PRO A 13 -11.10 3.90 -3.95
N GLU A 14 -11.94 3.86 -2.92
CA GLU A 14 -12.36 5.04 -2.14
C GLU A 14 -11.14 5.78 -1.56
N PHE A 15 -10.05 5.08 -1.25
CA PHE A 15 -8.79 5.65 -0.76
C PHE A 15 -8.23 6.73 -1.70
N LEU A 16 -8.30 6.52 -3.02
CA LEU A 16 -7.83 7.49 -4.00
C LEU A 16 -8.76 8.71 -4.11
N ARG A 17 -10.06 8.48 -3.97
CA ARG A 17 -11.11 9.48 -4.19
C ARG A 17 -11.33 10.43 -3.02
N GLN A 18 -11.08 9.96 -1.80
CA GLN A 18 -11.39 10.72 -0.58
C GLN A 18 -10.14 11.13 0.20
N GLU A 19 -10.31 12.08 1.10
CA GLU A 19 -9.30 12.43 2.09
C GLU A 19 -9.40 11.51 3.32
N ARG A 20 -8.28 11.35 4.05
CA ARG A 20 -8.22 10.42 5.21
C ARG A 20 -9.29 10.66 6.26
N LYS A 21 -9.72 11.92 6.41
CA LYS A 21 -10.77 12.33 7.36
C LYS A 21 -12.17 11.82 6.98
N ASP A 22 -12.41 11.60 5.69
CA ASP A 22 -13.72 11.28 5.12
C ASP A 22 -13.92 9.77 4.89
N PHE A 23 -12.85 8.97 5.01
CA PHE A 23 -12.89 7.52 4.82
C PHE A 23 -14.01 6.84 5.60
N SER A 24 -14.77 5.99 4.90
CA SER A 24 -15.77 5.11 5.49
C SER A 24 -15.18 4.22 6.60
N LEU A 25 -16.03 3.79 7.53
CA LEU A 25 -15.62 2.90 8.62
C LEU A 25 -15.06 1.57 8.10
N GLU A 26 -15.63 1.06 7.00
CA GLU A 26 -15.21 -0.18 6.34
C GLU A 26 -13.83 -0.01 5.72
N LEU A 27 -13.59 1.08 4.98
CA LEU A 27 -12.27 1.40 4.45
C LEU A 27 -11.23 1.50 5.57
N ARG A 28 -11.53 2.19 6.67
CA ARG A 28 -10.61 2.29 7.83
C ARG A 28 -10.27 0.92 8.41
N ARG A 29 -11.25 0.01 8.52
CA ARG A 29 -11.03 -1.35 9.02
C ARG A 29 -10.15 -2.18 8.08
N ALA A 30 -10.43 -2.14 6.78
CA ALA A 30 -9.60 -2.79 5.77
C ALA A 30 -8.17 -2.25 5.77
N LEU A 31 -7.99 -0.92 5.81
CA LEU A 31 -6.69 -0.26 5.91
C LEU A 31 -5.91 -0.66 7.16
N ASN A 32 -6.57 -0.71 8.32
CA ASN A 32 -5.93 -1.14 9.56
C ASN A 32 -5.45 -2.59 9.44
N ARG A 33 -6.24 -3.47 8.83
CA ARG A 33 -5.83 -4.87 8.61
C ARG A 33 -4.65 -4.98 7.65
N LEU A 34 -4.63 -4.19 6.57
CA LEU A 34 -3.51 -4.11 5.62
C LEU A 34 -2.24 -3.53 6.26
N ARG A 35 -2.38 -2.68 7.28
CA ARG A 35 -1.24 -2.11 8.03
C ARG A 35 -0.67 -3.05 9.08
N LEU A 36 -1.47 -4.00 9.57
CA LEU A 36 -1.08 -5.07 10.51
C LEU A 36 -0.36 -6.21 9.79
N VAL A 37 0.72 -5.89 9.07
CA VAL A 37 1.65 -6.85 8.45
C VAL A 37 2.92 -6.94 9.30
N PRO A 38 3.57 -8.13 9.38
CA PRO A 38 4.88 -8.27 9.99
C PRO A 38 5.88 -7.25 9.42
N LEU A 39 6.84 -6.81 10.24
CA LEU A 39 7.89 -5.88 9.79
C LEU A 39 8.84 -6.54 8.78
N ALA A 40 9.04 -7.85 8.89
CA ALA A 40 9.84 -8.63 7.96
C ALA A 40 9.24 -8.54 6.55
N ASP A 41 10.08 -8.17 5.58
CA ASP A 41 9.71 -8.05 4.16
C ASP A 41 8.58 -7.03 3.91
N ARG A 42 8.40 -6.06 4.79
CA ARG A 42 7.32 -5.08 4.68
C ARG A 42 7.59 -4.07 3.57
N GLU A 43 6.59 -3.84 2.72
CA GLU A 43 6.61 -2.78 1.71
C GLU A 43 6.50 -1.40 2.39
N VAL A 44 7.42 -0.51 2.04
CA VAL A 44 7.57 0.84 2.58
C VAL A 44 7.79 1.84 1.45
N ILE A 45 7.51 3.11 1.77
CA ILE A 45 7.76 4.25 0.88
C ILE A 45 9.01 4.95 1.40
N VAL A 46 9.97 5.18 0.52
CA VAL A 46 11.20 5.89 0.82
C VAL A 46 11.16 7.22 0.07
N ALA A 47 11.26 8.33 0.80
CA ALA A 47 11.43 9.64 0.19
C ALA A 47 12.87 9.75 -0.34
N ILE A 48 13.00 10.01 -1.63
CA ILE A 48 14.30 10.26 -2.27
C ILE A 48 14.65 11.74 -2.15
N ASP A 49 13.65 12.61 -2.31
CA ASP A 49 13.71 14.03 -2.01
C ASP A 49 12.35 14.54 -1.47
N SER A 50 12.15 15.86 -1.44
CA SER A 50 10.94 16.48 -0.90
C SER A 50 9.67 16.27 -1.75
N LYS A 51 9.81 15.83 -3.01
CA LYS A 51 8.72 15.68 -3.98
C LYS A 51 8.69 14.31 -4.65
N HIS A 52 9.69 13.47 -4.42
CA HIS A 52 9.85 12.18 -5.07
C HIS A 52 9.95 11.05 -4.05
N TRP A 53 9.18 10.00 -4.31
CA TRP A 53 9.12 8.80 -3.48
C TRP A 53 9.39 7.56 -4.32
N ARG A 54 10.00 6.54 -3.70
CA ARG A 54 10.20 5.21 -4.30
C ARG A 54 9.68 4.13 -3.36
N LEU A 55 9.34 2.98 -3.94
CA LEU A 55 8.89 1.84 -3.16
C LEU A 55 10.06 0.92 -2.83
N ALA A 56 10.11 0.48 -1.58
CA ALA A 56 11.12 -0.45 -1.12
C ALA A 56 10.52 -1.50 -0.20
N ARG A 57 11.29 -2.56 0.04
CA ARG A 57 10.97 -3.63 0.96
C ARG A 57 12.02 -3.65 2.06
N LEU A 58 11.55 -3.65 3.31
CA LEU A 58 12.41 -3.86 4.47
C LEU A 58 13.00 -5.26 4.44
N GLY A 59 14.21 -5.42 4.97
CA GLY A 59 14.76 -6.75 5.20
C GLY A 59 13.99 -7.52 6.27
N ARG A 60 14.38 -8.78 6.48
CA ARG A 60 13.69 -9.68 7.41
C ARG A 60 14.04 -9.34 8.86
N ASN A 61 15.28 -8.94 9.11
CA ASN A 61 15.83 -8.63 10.41
C ASN A 61 16.21 -7.15 10.53
N ARG A 62 16.36 -6.68 11.77
CA ARG A 62 16.88 -5.34 12.04
C ARG A 62 18.33 -5.25 11.57
N GLY A 63 18.64 -4.22 10.78
CA GLY A 63 19.98 -4.00 10.21
C GLY A 63 20.15 -4.56 8.81
N ASP A 64 19.21 -5.38 8.33
CA ASP A 64 19.20 -5.82 6.94
C ASP A 64 19.00 -4.62 5.99
N PRO A 65 19.64 -4.63 4.81
CA PRO A 65 19.51 -3.55 3.85
C PRO A 65 18.08 -3.48 3.31
N VAL A 66 17.59 -2.24 3.16
CA VAL A 66 16.35 -1.95 2.45
C VAL A 66 16.56 -2.15 0.95
N ARG A 67 15.68 -2.89 0.29
CA ARG A 67 15.78 -3.17 -1.15
C ARG A 67 14.68 -2.44 -1.89
N PHE A 68 15.03 -1.59 -2.84
CA PHE A 68 14.03 -0.98 -3.73
C PHE A 68 13.33 -2.06 -4.55
N ILE A 69 12.02 -1.93 -4.69
CA ILE A 69 11.20 -2.91 -5.42
C ILE A 69 11.41 -2.72 -6.92
N ASP A 70 11.50 -1.47 -7.36
CA ASP A 70 11.71 -1.08 -8.75
C ASP A 70 12.35 0.31 -8.86
N GLU A 71 12.49 0.80 -10.09
CA GLU A 71 13.03 2.13 -10.41
C GLU A 71 11.94 3.20 -10.54
N ARG A 72 10.67 2.89 -10.30
CA ARG A 72 9.58 3.86 -10.43
C ARG A 72 9.71 4.95 -9.38
N VAL A 73 9.62 6.19 -9.83
CA VAL A 73 9.61 7.38 -8.98
C VAL A 73 8.21 7.96 -9.00
N PHE A 74 7.63 8.11 -7.82
CA PHE A 74 6.32 8.69 -7.62
C PHE A 74 6.48 10.18 -7.30
N THR A 75 5.73 11.02 -8.01
CA THR A 75 5.62 12.47 -7.75
C THR A 75 4.40 12.83 -6.89
N ASP A 76 3.56 11.82 -6.58
CA ASP A 76 2.41 11.93 -5.70
C ASP A 76 2.51 10.87 -4.61
N HIS A 77 2.61 11.33 -3.36
CA HIS A 77 2.67 10.47 -2.19
C HIS A 77 1.43 9.56 -2.08
N LYS A 78 0.24 10.05 -2.44
CA LYS A 78 -1.01 9.28 -2.37
C LYS A 78 -1.00 8.12 -3.36
N ARG A 79 -0.44 8.32 -4.56
CA ARG A 79 -0.21 7.24 -5.54
C ARG A 79 0.80 6.20 -5.03
N ALA A 80 1.89 6.64 -4.40
CA ALA A 80 2.85 5.71 -3.79
C ALA A 80 2.21 4.86 -2.67
N GLU A 81 1.39 5.48 -1.82
CA GLU A 81 0.62 4.76 -0.79
C GLU A 81 -0.34 3.74 -1.39
N TRP A 82 -0.99 4.09 -2.49
CA TRP A 82 -1.89 3.19 -3.20
C TRP A 82 -1.17 1.95 -3.74
N GLU A 83 0.00 2.10 -4.37
CA GLU A 83 0.79 0.96 -4.85
C GLU A 83 1.22 0.02 -3.72
N VAL A 84 1.72 0.57 -2.61
CA VAL A 84 2.06 -0.24 -1.42
C VAL A 84 0.85 -0.99 -0.88
N LEU A 85 -0.32 -0.35 -0.90
CA LEU A 85 -1.57 -0.96 -0.47
C LEU A 85 -1.93 -2.15 -1.36
N LYS A 86 -1.84 -2.01 -2.70
CA LYS A 86 -2.08 -3.12 -3.65
C LYS A 86 -1.14 -4.30 -3.40
N MET A 87 0.15 -4.04 -3.17
CA MET A 87 1.14 -5.08 -2.86
C MET A 87 0.79 -5.81 -1.56
N ARG A 88 0.43 -5.08 -0.51
CA ARG A 88 0.02 -5.66 0.78
C ARG A 88 -1.27 -6.45 0.67
N TRP A 89 -2.22 -5.95 -0.12
CA TRP A 89 -3.45 -6.67 -0.42
C TRP A 89 -3.15 -8.02 -1.06
N GLN A 90 -2.40 -8.03 -2.18
CA GLN A 90 -2.04 -9.26 -2.88
C GLN A 90 -1.30 -10.24 -1.96
N ARG A 91 -0.43 -9.74 -1.09
CA ARG A 91 0.29 -10.57 -0.11
C ARG A 91 -0.63 -11.21 0.93
N LEU A 92 -1.66 -10.50 1.41
CA LEU A 92 -2.57 -10.98 2.45
C LEU A 92 -3.71 -11.85 1.90
N THR A 93 -4.23 -11.52 0.73
CA THR A 93 -5.41 -12.17 0.13
C THR A 93 -5.04 -13.16 -0.98
N GLY A 94 -3.79 -13.14 -1.45
CA GLY A 94 -3.34 -13.91 -2.61
C GLY A 94 -3.89 -13.41 -3.95
N THR A 95 -4.76 -12.39 -3.94
CA THR A 95 -5.47 -11.91 -5.13
C THR A 95 -4.99 -10.50 -5.47
N PRO A 96 -4.63 -10.19 -6.72
CA PRO A 96 -4.26 -8.83 -7.08
C PRO A 96 -5.47 -7.90 -6.91
N LEU A 97 -5.22 -6.68 -6.41
CA LEU A 97 -6.23 -5.64 -6.47
C LEU A 97 -6.40 -5.24 -7.95
N PRO A 98 -7.63 -5.10 -8.49
CA PRO A 98 -7.82 -4.62 -9.85
C PRO A 98 -7.02 -3.33 -10.06
N ASN A 99 -6.21 -3.32 -11.11
CA ASN A 99 -5.29 -2.25 -11.40
C ASN A 99 -6.12 -1.06 -11.92
N SER A 100 -6.62 -0.20 -11.03
CA SER A 100 -7.34 1.03 -11.42
C SER A 100 -6.39 2.12 -11.95
N ALA A 101 -5.24 1.73 -12.49
CA ALA A 101 -4.22 2.61 -13.03
C ALA A 101 -3.55 1.96 -14.26
N GLU A 102 -4.32 1.80 -15.33
CA GLU A 102 -3.82 2.15 -16.66
C GLU A 102 -4.15 3.64 -16.84
N ALA A 103 -3.22 4.49 -16.44
CA ALA A 103 -3.22 5.89 -16.85
C ALA A 103 -1.80 6.15 -17.33
N GLU A 104 -1.64 5.92 -18.63
CA GLU A 104 -0.55 6.42 -19.47
C GLU A 104 -0.35 7.93 -19.28
#